data_AF-A0A4R1QQN2-F1
#
_entry.id   AF-A0A4R1QQN2-F1
#
_cell.length_a   1.000
_cell.length_b   1.000
_cell.length_c   1.000
_cell.angle_alpha   90.00
_cell.angle_beta   90.00
_cell.angle_gamma   90.00
#
_symmetry.space_group_name_H-M   'P 1'
#
loop_
_entity.id
_entity.type
_entity.pdbx_description
1 polymer ?
#
loop_
_entity_poly.entity_id
_entity_poly.type
_entity_poly.pdbx_seq_one_letter_code
_entity_poly.pdbx_strand_id
1 'polypeptide(L)'
;MTELFLQNGHLSDEGLQALIDGTLDELQRLEAAEHLSFCDECLTRYTALLTGDVLEEPEQDVTLPVMRRLRRRAVKSAWNRYAAAAAAVVITAGLWYSGVFGGAMEALAIQPPALEQTAQAQEPGPLGQLLERIGVADGGEPARPDNGLGPEHRPANVHQLDDPEEAGPDEPDDTENGGLGQWLSQLINRQDN
;
A
#
# COMPACT_ATOMS: atom_id res chain seq x y z
N MET A 1 -28.23 32.71 0.26
CA MET A 1 -26.93 32.05 0.49
C MET A 1 -27.26 30.58 0.53
N THR A 2 -27.00 29.85 -0.54
CA THR A 2 -27.25 28.41 -0.62
C THR A 2 -26.20 27.71 0.24
N GLU A 3 -26.63 26.81 1.12
CA GLU A 3 -25.74 26.00 1.94
C GLU A 3 -24.99 25.01 1.02
N LEU A 4 -23.67 25.16 0.94
CA LEU A 4 -22.80 24.31 0.11
C LEU A 4 -22.70 22.89 0.69
N PHE A 5 -22.73 22.80 2.02
CA PHE A 5 -22.62 21.56 2.77
C PHE A 5 -23.91 21.30 3.55
N LEU A 6 -24.32 20.04 3.57
CA LEU A 6 -25.37 19.54 4.43
C LEU A 6 -24.85 19.37 5.86
N GLN A 7 -25.76 19.23 6.84
CA GLN A 7 -25.39 19.01 8.25
C GLN A 7 -24.61 17.71 8.47
N ASN A 8 -24.70 16.75 7.55
CA ASN A 8 -23.95 15.50 7.58
C ASN A 8 -22.50 15.66 7.04
N GLY A 9 -22.11 16.86 6.62
CA GLY A 9 -20.77 17.16 6.11
C GLY A 9 -20.55 16.85 4.62
N HIS A 10 -21.56 16.34 3.90
CA HIS A 10 -21.47 16.13 2.46
C HIS A 10 -21.91 17.37 1.68
N LEU A 11 -21.46 17.49 0.42
CA LEU A 11 -22.01 18.49 -0.49
C LEU A 11 -23.50 18.26 -0.72
N SER A 12 -24.25 19.36 -0.69
CA SER A 12 -25.65 19.41 -1.13
C SER A 12 -25.75 19.15 -2.64
N ASP A 13 -26.91 18.70 -3.11
CA ASP A 13 -27.13 18.51 -4.55
C ASP A 13 -27.04 19.86 -5.29
N GLU A 14 -27.54 20.94 -4.66
CA GLU A 14 -27.41 22.29 -5.18
C GLU A 14 -25.95 22.76 -5.22
N GLY A 15 -25.13 22.38 -4.22
CA GLY A 15 -23.69 22.66 -4.19
C GLY A 15 -22.92 21.92 -5.28
N LEU A 16 -23.28 20.65 -5.53
CA LEU A 16 -22.74 19.85 -6.64
C LEU A 16 -23.10 20.46 -8.00
N GLN A 17 -24.36 20.88 -8.18
CA GLN A 17 -24.79 21.51 -9.42
C GLN A 17 -24.11 22.87 -9.63
N ALA A 18 -24.00 23.70 -8.59
CA ALA A 18 -23.29 24.98 -8.65
C ALA A 18 -21.80 24.82 -8.98
N LEU A 19 -21.17 23.71 -8.58
CA LEU A 19 -19.80 23.37 -8.94
C LEU A 19 -19.68 23.03 -10.44
N ILE A 20 -20.62 22.27 -10.98
CA ILE A 20 -20.67 21.92 -12.42
C ILE A 20 -20.93 23.16 -13.27
N ASP A 21 -21.89 23.99 -12.85
CA ASP A 21 -22.29 25.22 -13.55
C ASP A 21 -21.23 26.33 -13.42
N GLY A 22 -20.21 26.13 -12.58
CA GLY A 22 -19.14 27.10 -12.33
C GLY A 22 -19.60 28.38 -11.64
N THR A 23 -20.72 28.33 -10.91
CA THR A 23 -21.33 29.50 -10.26
C THR A 23 -20.83 29.77 -8.84
N LEU A 24 -20.00 28.86 -8.30
CA LEU A 24 -19.38 29.03 -6.99
C LEU A 24 -18.33 30.15 -7.00
N ASP A 25 -18.21 30.85 -5.88
CA ASP A 25 -17.10 31.78 -5.68
C ASP A 25 -15.76 31.05 -5.52
N GLU A 26 -14.65 31.79 -5.58
CA GLU A 26 -13.30 31.22 -5.52
C GLU A 26 -13.00 30.45 -4.24
N LEU A 27 -13.51 30.91 -3.09
CA LEU A 27 -13.30 30.24 -1.80
C LEU A 27 -14.13 28.96 -1.73
N GLN A 28 -15.41 29.05 -2.09
CA GLN A 28 -16.32 27.90 -2.15
C GLN A 28 -15.82 26.82 -3.11
N ARG A 29 -15.24 27.23 -4.24
CA ARG A 29 -14.66 26.29 -5.21
C ARG A 29 -13.43 25.58 -4.64
N LEU A 30 -12.62 26.28 -3.85
CA LEU A 30 -11.46 25.71 -3.17
C LEU A 30 -11.88 24.71 -2.08
N GLU A 31 -12.86 25.09 -1.25
CA GLU A 31 -13.42 24.21 -0.21
C GLU A 31 -14.08 22.96 -0.81
N ALA A 32 -14.85 23.12 -1.90
CA ALA A 32 -15.44 21.99 -2.61
C ALA A 32 -14.37 21.08 -3.22
N ALA A 33 -13.30 21.65 -3.81
CA ALA A 33 -12.21 20.86 -4.39
C ALA A 33 -11.44 20.08 -3.32
N GLU A 34 -11.18 20.68 -2.16
CA GLU A 34 -10.58 19.99 -1.02
C GLU A 34 -11.48 18.84 -0.55
N HIS A 35 -12.78 19.10 -0.38
CA HIS A 35 -13.72 18.08 0.06
C HIS A 35 -13.80 16.90 -0.91
N LEU A 36 -13.86 17.16 -2.22
CA LEU A 36 -13.87 16.11 -3.25
C LEU A 36 -12.59 15.26 -3.27
N SER A 37 -11.47 15.81 -2.79
CA SER A 37 -10.22 15.05 -2.66
C SER A 37 -10.22 14.08 -1.48
N PHE A 38 -11.12 14.28 -0.51
CA PHE A 38 -11.15 13.52 0.74
C PHE A 38 -12.42 12.65 0.91
N CYS A 39 -13.54 13.02 0.26
CA CYS A 39 -14.81 12.32 0.38
C CYS A 39 -15.17 11.57 -0.91
N ASP A 40 -14.96 10.25 -0.90
CA ASP A 40 -15.26 9.37 -2.04
C ASP A 40 -16.74 9.34 -2.43
N GLU A 41 -17.65 9.48 -1.46
CA GLU A 41 -19.10 9.51 -1.71
C GLU A 41 -19.51 10.74 -2.53
N CYS A 42 -19.01 11.92 -2.15
CA CYS A 42 -19.26 13.16 -2.90
C CYS A 42 -18.57 13.12 -4.27
N LEU A 43 -17.39 12.53 -4.37
CA LEU A 43 -16.71 12.33 -5.65
C LEU A 43 -17.48 11.41 -6.60
N THR A 44 -18.08 10.34 -6.07
CA THR A 44 -18.91 9.42 -6.84
C THR A 44 -20.17 10.12 -7.35
N ARG A 45 -20.88 10.86 -6.49
CA ARG A 45 -22.04 11.67 -6.91
C ARG A 45 -21.67 12.71 -7.96
N TYR A 46 -20.55 13.42 -7.78
CA TYR A 46 -20.04 14.39 -8.74
C TYR A 46 -19.74 13.77 -10.12
N THR A 47 -19.02 12.65 -10.15
CA THR A 47 -18.68 11.97 -11.41
C THR A 47 -19.88 11.32 -12.09
N ALA A 48 -20.88 10.88 -11.32
CA ALA A 48 -22.16 10.42 -11.86
C ALA A 48 -22.90 11.53 -12.61
N LEU A 49 -22.86 12.77 -12.10
CA LEU A 49 -23.44 13.92 -12.81
C LEU A 49 -22.68 14.25 -14.11
N LEU A 50 -21.35 14.11 -14.12
CA LEU A 50 -20.52 14.33 -15.32
C LEU A 50 -20.66 13.24 -16.38
N THR A 51 -20.99 12.01 -15.97
CA THR A 51 -21.14 10.87 -16.90
C THR A 51 -22.53 10.79 -17.54
N GLY A 52 -23.47 11.63 -17.10
CA GLY A 52 -24.78 11.79 -17.74
C GLY A 52 -24.71 12.46 -19.12
N ASP A 53 -23.59 13.13 -19.45
CA ASP A 53 -23.37 13.73 -20.76
C ASP A 53 -22.88 12.70 -21.78
N VAL A 54 -23.42 12.79 -23.00
CA VAL A 54 -22.96 12.00 -24.15
C VAL A 54 -21.50 12.36 -24.39
N LEU A 55 -20.61 11.44 -24.06
CA LEU A 55 -19.19 11.54 -24.40
C LEU A 55 -19.07 11.68 -25.92
N GLU A 56 -18.69 12.85 -26.39
CA GLU A 56 -18.39 13.05 -27.80
C GLU A 56 -17.20 12.16 -28.18
N GLU A 57 -17.38 11.38 -29.25
CA GLU A 57 -16.30 10.57 -29.76
C GLU A 57 -15.23 11.51 -30.33
N PRO A 58 -13.98 11.44 -29.84
CA PRO A 58 -12.95 12.37 -30.26
C PRO A 58 -12.69 12.21 -31.76
N GLU A 59 -12.48 13.32 -32.48
CA GLU A 59 -12.20 13.33 -33.92
C GLU A 59 -10.97 12.48 -34.30
N GLN A 60 -10.08 12.23 -33.34
CA GLN A 60 -8.92 11.35 -33.48
C GLN A 60 -8.90 10.29 -32.38
N ASP A 61 -8.61 9.05 -32.77
CA ASP A 61 -8.43 7.94 -31.82
C ASP A 61 -7.22 8.19 -30.90
N VAL A 62 -7.52 8.60 -29.66
CA VAL A 62 -6.53 8.85 -28.59
C VAL A 62 -6.31 7.64 -27.70
N THR A 63 -7.04 6.54 -27.90
CA THR A 63 -7.01 5.37 -27.02
C THR A 63 -5.64 4.69 -27.02
N LEU A 64 -5.10 4.41 -28.21
CA LEU A 64 -3.79 3.78 -28.38
C LEU A 64 -2.63 4.61 -27.78
N PRO A 65 -2.53 5.94 -28.03
CA PRO A 65 -1.54 6.80 -27.38
C PRO A 65 -1.64 6.84 -25.86
N VAL A 66 -2.85 6.95 -25.30
CA VAL A 66 -3.08 7.00 -23.85
C VAL A 66 -2.73 5.66 -23.22
N MET A 67 -3.19 4.55 -23.78
CA MET A 67 -2.86 3.21 -23.30
C MET A 67 -1.36 2.93 -23.35
N ARG A 68 -0.65 3.39 -24.39
CA ARG A 68 0.81 3.27 -24.46
C ARG A 68 1.51 4.10 -23.38
N ARG A 69 0.99 5.28 -23.03
CA ARG A 69 1.52 6.09 -21.92
C ARG A 69 1.25 5.44 -20.56
N LEU A 70 0.04 4.91 -20.36
CA LEU A 70 -0.34 4.23 -19.13
C LEU A 70 0.47 2.95 -18.91
N ARG A 71 0.62 2.13 -19.96
CA ARG A 71 1.45 0.92 -19.92
C ARG A 71 2.91 1.24 -19.59
N ARG A 72 3.49 2.30 -20.15
CA ARG A 72 4.86 2.73 -19.81
C ARG A 72 5.01 3.10 -18.35
N ARG A 73 4.01 3.77 -17.76
CA ARG A 73 4.02 4.10 -16.31
C ARG A 73 3.91 2.84 -15.45
N ALA A 74 3.02 1.91 -15.81
CA ALA A 74 2.85 0.64 -15.11
C ALA A 74 4.10 -0.25 -15.18
N VAL A 75 4.74 -0.35 -16.35
CA VAL A 75 5.98 -1.12 -16.53
C VAL A 75 7.12 -0.50 -15.72
N LYS A 76 7.23 0.83 -15.68
CA LYS A 76 8.27 1.51 -14.90
C LYS A 76 8.12 1.26 -13.39
N SER A 77 6.90 1.28 -12.86
CA SER A 77 6.67 0.99 -11.44
C SER A 77 6.94 -0.48 -11.10
N ALA A 78 6.58 -1.41 -11.99
CA ALA A 78 6.90 -2.82 -11.83
C ALA A 78 8.42 -3.07 -11.86
N TRP A 79 9.14 -2.49 -12.83
CA TRP A 79 10.59 -2.66 -12.97
C TRP A 79 11.36 -2.22 -11.73
N ASN A 80 10.93 -1.14 -11.08
CA ASN A 80 11.55 -0.65 -9.85
C ASN A 80 11.40 -1.65 -8.69
N ARG A 81 10.22 -2.27 -8.56
CA ARG A 81 9.96 -3.29 -7.53
C ARG A 81 10.77 -4.57 -7.77
N TYR A 82 10.80 -5.05 -9.03
CA TYR A 82 11.58 -6.24 -9.38
C TYR A 82 13.09 -6.00 -9.28
N ALA A 83 13.58 -4.81 -9.62
CA ALA A 83 14.99 -4.45 -9.45
C ALA A 83 15.41 -4.47 -7.97
N ALA A 84 14.58 -3.92 -7.08
CA ALA A 84 14.83 -3.95 -5.64
C ALA A 84 14.84 -5.39 -5.09
N ALA A 85 13.86 -6.22 -5.48
CA ALA A 85 13.81 -7.62 -5.08
C ALA A 85 15.02 -8.42 -5.58
N ALA A 86 15.40 -8.23 -6.86
CA ALA A 86 16.57 -8.89 -7.43
C ALA A 86 17.86 -8.47 -6.70
N ALA A 87 18.02 -7.19 -6.38
CA ALA A 87 19.17 -6.71 -5.61
C ALA A 87 19.23 -7.37 -4.21
N ALA A 88 18.09 -7.48 -3.52
CA ALA A 88 18.03 -8.16 -2.22
C ALA A 88 18.46 -9.63 -2.33
N VAL A 89 17.93 -10.37 -3.31
CA VAL A 89 18.31 -11.77 -3.55
C VAL A 89 19.81 -11.92 -3.81
N VAL A 90 20.38 -11.06 -4.67
CA VAL A 90 21.82 -11.09 -5.00
C VAL A 90 22.66 -10.79 -3.77
N ILE A 91 22.28 -9.81 -2.96
CA ILE A 91 22.99 -9.47 -1.72
C ILE A 91 22.92 -10.65 -0.74
N THR A 92 21.73 -11.19 -0.48
CA THR A 92 21.55 -12.31 0.44
C THR A 92 22.34 -13.55 -0.01
N ALA A 93 22.25 -13.90 -1.30
CA ALA A 93 23.03 -14.99 -1.87
C ALA A 93 24.54 -14.71 -1.76
N GLY A 94 24.98 -13.49 -2.04
CA GLY A 94 26.38 -13.07 -1.89
C GLY A 94 26.90 -13.21 -0.46
N LEU A 95 26.12 -12.80 0.54
CA LEU A 95 26.48 -12.95 1.96
C LEU A 95 26.50 -14.43 2.38
N TRP A 96 25.58 -15.24 1.87
CA TRP A 96 25.52 -16.68 2.13
C TRP A 96 26.76 -17.39 1.55
N TYR A 97 27.06 -17.18 0.27
CA TYR A 97 28.17 -17.82 -0.41
C TYR A 97 29.55 -17.29 0.00
N SER A 98 29.67 -16.02 0.41
CA SER A 98 30.94 -15.45 0.88
C SER A 98 31.35 -15.95 2.27
N GLY A 99 30.50 -16.70 2.97
CA GLY A 99 30.80 -17.21 4.31
C GLY A 99 30.89 -16.10 5.36
N VAL A 100 30.34 -14.89 5.09
CA VAL A 100 30.32 -13.77 6.03
C VAL A 100 29.71 -14.16 7.36
N PHE A 101 28.70 -15.04 7.32
CA PHE A 101 28.04 -15.56 8.51
C PHE A 101 28.95 -16.51 9.31
N GLY A 102 29.85 -17.25 8.67
CA GLY A 102 30.82 -18.10 9.38
C GLY A 102 31.77 -17.28 10.26
N GLY A 103 32.35 -16.21 9.71
CA GLY A 103 33.25 -15.33 10.47
C GLY A 103 32.56 -14.47 11.52
N ALA A 104 31.31 -14.04 11.27
CA ALA A 104 30.52 -13.26 12.23
C ALA A 104 30.09 -14.08 13.45
N MET A 105 29.80 -15.37 13.27
CA MET A 105 29.44 -16.28 14.36
C MET A 105 30.66 -16.58 15.25
N GLU A 106 31.86 -16.70 14.67
CA GLU A 106 33.12 -16.83 15.41
C GLU A 106 33.41 -15.53 16.21
N ALA A 107 33.22 -14.36 15.60
CA ALA A 107 33.41 -13.07 16.27
C ALA A 107 32.40 -12.82 17.41
N LEU A 108 31.16 -13.32 17.27
CA LEU A 108 30.15 -13.30 18.34
C LEU A 108 30.39 -14.39 19.41
N ALA A 109 30.95 -15.54 19.04
CA ALA A 109 31.30 -16.63 19.95
C ALA A 109 32.55 -16.33 20.81
N ILE A 110 33.39 -15.38 20.40
CA ILE A 110 34.57 -14.94 21.17
C ILE A 110 34.19 -13.98 22.31
N GLN A 111 32.97 -13.46 22.38
CA GLN A 111 32.47 -12.86 23.62
C GLN A 111 31.88 -13.94 24.53
N PRO A 112 32.52 -14.29 25.66
CA PRO A 112 31.79 -14.99 26.72
C PRO A 112 30.61 -14.10 27.16
N PRO A 113 29.44 -14.67 27.48
CA PRO A 113 28.32 -13.88 27.95
C PRO A 113 28.71 -13.20 29.26
N ALA A 114 28.99 -11.91 29.21
CA ALA A 114 29.05 -11.04 30.39
C ALA A 114 27.65 -10.84 31.02
N LEU A 115 26.75 -11.81 30.86
CA LEU A 115 25.41 -11.79 31.43
C LEU A 115 25.34 -12.50 32.79
N GLU A 116 26.32 -13.32 33.16
CA GLU A 116 26.32 -13.98 34.48
C GLU A 116 26.71 -13.05 35.65
N GLN A 117 27.42 -11.95 35.40
CA GLN A 117 27.85 -11.03 36.48
C GLN A 117 26.83 -9.94 36.85
N THR A 118 25.69 -9.84 36.14
CA THR A 118 24.61 -8.91 36.53
C THR A 118 23.52 -9.56 37.38
N ALA A 119 23.58 -10.88 37.59
CA ALA A 119 22.60 -11.61 38.40
C ALA A 119 22.94 -11.67 39.90
N GLN A 120 24.13 -11.23 40.32
CA GLN A 120 24.49 -11.18 41.74
C GLN A 120 24.87 -9.76 42.17
N ALA A 121 24.07 -9.21 43.08
CA ALA A 121 24.19 -7.91 43.75
C ALA A 121 23.70 -6.67 42.97
N GLN A 122 22.43 -6.66 42.55
CA GLN A 122 21.69 -5.40 42.42
C GLN A 122 20.82 -5.23 43.67
N GLU A 123 21.36 -4.57 44.69
CA GLU A 123 20.52 -3.94 45.73
C GLU A 123 19.45 -3.09 45.03
N PRO A 124 18.18 -3.15 45.49
CA PRO A 124 17.09 -2.45 44.82
C PRO A 124 17.38 -0.95 44.83
N GLY A 125 17.67 -0.42 43.64
CA GLY A 125 17.86 1.00 43.43
C GLY A 125 16.58 1.80 43.77
N PRO A 126 16.67 3.14 43.80
CA PRO A 126 15.60 4.01 44.29
C PRO A 126 14.25 3.85 43.57
N LEU A 127 14.24 3.29 42.37
CA LEU A 127 13.01 2.93 41.66
C LEU A 127 12.31 1.69 42.23
N GLY A 128 13.05 0.68 42.71
CA GLY A 128 12.47 -0.51 43.34
C GLY A 128 11.67 -0.17 44.60
N GLN A 129 12.25 0.68 45.47
CA GLN A 129 11.54 1.22 46.64
C GLN A 129 10.35 2.10 46.27
N LEU A 130 10.41 2.78 45.13
CA LEU A 130 9.34 3.66 44.67
C LEU A 130 8.16 2.83 44.11
N LEU A 131 8.41 1.74 43.39
CA LEU A 131 7.37 0.83 42.92
C LEU A 131 6.68 0.09 44.07
N GLU A 132 7.42 -0.33 45.09
CA GLU A 132 6.86 -1.00 46.26
C GLU A 132 5.96 -0.05 47.07
N ARG A 133 6.32 1.24 47.14
CA ARG A 133 5.50 2.29 47.75
C ARG A 133 4.23 2.61 46.96
N ILE A 134 4.20 2.36 45.65
CA ILE A 134 2.99 2.56 44.80
C ILE A 134 2.09 1.31 44.81
N GLY A 135 2.48 0.22 45.50
CA GLY A 135 1.63 -0.96 45.66
C GLY A 135 1.43 -1.77 44.37
N VAL A 136 2.33 -1.63 43.39
CA VAL A 136 2.28 -2.39 42.13
C VAL A 136 2.98 -3.73 42.32
N ALA A 137 2.40 -4.57 43.16
CA ALA A 137 2.82 -5.94 43.37
C ALA A 137 1.59 -6.82 43.56
N ASP A 138 0.75 -6.91 42.54
CA ASP A 138 0.02 -8.13 42.23
C ASP A 138 -0.41 -8.12 40.76
N GLY A 139 -0.43 -9.30 40.14
CA GLY A 139 -0.57 -9.51 38.70
C GLY A 139 -1.95 -9.17 38.13
N GLY A 140 -2.29 -7.88 38.08
CA GLY A 140 -3.43 -7.35 37.33
C GLY A 140 -3.00 -6.80 35.96
N GLU A 141 -3.70 -7.22 34.91
CA GLU A 141 -3.58 -6.68 33.54
C GLU A 141 -3.50 -5.14 33.54
N PRO A 142 -2.56 -4.53 32.77
CA PRO A 142 -2.51 -3.08 32.68
C PRO A 142 -3.77 -2.58 31.99
N ALA A 143 -4.54 -1.74 32.68
CA ALA A 143 -5.70 -1.08 32.11
C ALA A 143 -5.27 -0.32 30.84
N ARG A 144 -5.86 -0.72 29.70
CA ARG A 144 -5.74 -0.02 28.42
C ARG A 144 -6.21 1.42 28.63
N PRO A 145 -5.44 2.44 28.24
CA PRO A 145 -5.89 3.82 28.34
C PRO A 145 -7.18 3.99 27.53
N ASP A 146 -8.15 4.68 28.11
CA ASP A 146 -9.45 4.95 27.50
C ASP A 146 -9.27 6.04 26.43
N ASN A 147 -9.40 5.64 25.17
CA ASN A 147 -9.27 6.51 24.02
C ASN A 147 -10.55 7.32 23.75
N GLY A 148 -11.59 7.21 24.59
CA GLY A 148 -12.89 7.84 24.36
C GLY A 148 -13.70 7.22 23.21
N LEU A 149 -13.22 6.15 22.57
CA LEU A 149 -14.02 5.32 21.67
C LEU A 149 -14.63 4.18 22.48
N GLY A 150 -15.87 4.39 22.92
CA GLY A 150 -16.70 3.33 23.48
C GLY A 150 -16.85 2.15 22.50
N PRO A 151 -17.16 0.95 22.99
CA PRO A 151 -17.25 -0.29 22.20
C PRO A 151 -18.32 -0.26 21.10
N GLU A 152 -19.16 0.78 21.09
CA GLU A 152 -20.24 1.04 20.14
C GLU A 152 -19.78 1.48 18.72
N HIS A 153 -18.49 1.75 18.50
CA HIS A 153 -17.95 2.08 17.17
C HIS A 153 -17.21 0.92 16.47
N ARG A 154 -17.46 -0.33 16.87
CA ARG A 154 -16.96 -1.48 16.10
C ARG A 154 -17.76 -1.58 14.79
N PRO A 155 -17.16 -1.37 13.60
CA PRO A 155 -17.86 -1.63 12.35
C PRO A 155 -18.24 -3.12 12.32
N ALA A 156 -19.53 -3.40 12.20
CA ALA A 156 -20.07 -4.77 12.20
C ALA A 156 -19.72 -5.56 10.93
N ASN A 157 -19.06 -4.92 9.96
CA ASN A 157 -18.74 -5.52 8.68
C ASN A 157 -17.29 -5.20 8.31
N VAL A 158 -16.36 -5.91 8.96
CA VAL A 158 -15.07 -6.17 8.31
C VAL A 158 -15.39 -7.27 7.31
N HIS A 159 -15.50 -6.92 6.03
CA HIS A 159 -15.39 -7.92 4.98
C HIS A 159 -14.04 -8.60 5.17
N GLN A 160 -14.10 -9.81 5.72
CA GLN A 160 -13.01 -10.76 5.67
C GLN A 160 -12.69 -10.87 4.17
N LEU A 161 -11.51 -10.40 3.76
CA LEU A 161 -11.02 -10.70 2.43
C LEU A 161 -10.96 -12.22 2.36
N ASP A 162 -11.82 -12.82 1.53
CA ASP A 162 -11.76 -14.24 1.26
C ASP A 162 -10.33 -14.56 0.80
N ASP A 163 -9.69 -15.52 1.48
CA ASP A 163 -8.42 -16.08 1.04
C ASP A 163 -8.58 -16.51 -0.43
N PRO A 164 -7.66 -16.14 -1.34
CA PRO A 164 -7.76 -16.59 -2.72
C PRO A 164 -7.75 -18.11 -2.74
N GLU A 165 -8.85 -18.73 -3.19
CA GLU A 165 -8.91 -20.15 -3.49
C GLU A 165 -7.69 -20.51 -4.36
N GLU A 166 -6.88 -21.43 -3.85
CA GLU A 166 -5.77 -22.05 -4.56
C GLU A 166 -6.31 -22.68 -5.85
N ALA A 167 -6.24 -21.94 -6.95
CA ALA A 167 -6.45 -22.47 -8.29
C ALA A 167 -5.37 -23.53 -8.53
N GLY A 168 -5.79 -24.79 -8.56
CA GLY A 168 -4.94 -25.93 -8.91
C GLY A 168 -4.30 -25.74 -10.29
N PRO A 169 -3.17 -26.41 -10.57
CA PRO A 169 -2.44 -26.22 -11.81
C PRO A 169 -3.24 -26.78 -12.99
N ASP A 170 -3.77 -25.89 -13.83
CA ASP A 170 -4.27 -26.25 -15.15
C ASP A 170 -3.09 -26.74 -16.01
N GLU A 171 -3.24 -27.95 -16.55
CA GLU A 171 -2.37 -28.57 -17.55
C GLU A 171 -2.12 -27.63 -18.73
N PRO A 172 -0.88 -27.44 -19.21
CA PRO A 172 -0.63 -26.64 -20.40
C PRO A 172 -1.16 -27.35 -21.64
N ASP A 173 -2.16 -26.73 -22.28
CA ASP A 173 -2.62 -27.05 -23.63
C ASP A 173 -1.48 -26.84 -24.63
N ASP A 174 -1.08 -27.93 -25.30
CA ASP A 174 -0.11 -27.97 -26.39
C ASP A 174 -0.70 -27.29 -27.64
N THR A 175 -0.69 -25.96 -27.69
CA THR A 175 -0.96 -25.22 -28.92
C THR A 175 0.16 -24.23 -29.29
N GLU A 176 0.81 -24.58 -30.41
CA GLU A 176 1.52 -23.68 -31.34
C GLU A 176 2.91 -23.11 -30.96
N ASN A 177 3.90 -24.01 -30.92
CA ASN A 177 5.32 -23.68 -31.15
C ASN A 177 5.65 -23.36 -32.64
N GLY A 178 4.80 -22.59 -33.34
CA GLY A 178 4.96 -22.30 -34.77
C GLY A 178 5.68 -20.98 -35.11
N GLY A 179 5.61 -19.96 -34.24
CA GLY A 179 6.03 -18.60 -34.59
C GLY A 179 7.47 -18.24 -34.23
N LEU A 180 7.94 -18.67 -33.05
CA LEU A 180 9.24 -18.22 -32.52
C LEU A 180 10.42 -18.88 -33.22
N GLY A 181 10.29 -20.16 -33.61
CA GLY A 181 11.33 -20.89 -34.34
C GLY A 181 11.59 -20.33 -35.74
N GLN A 182 10.53 -19.96 -36.47
CA GLN A 182 10.69 -19.31 -37.79
C GLN A 182 11.36 -17.95 -37.68
N TRP A 183 10.98 -17.13 -36.69
CA TRP A 183 11.57 -15.82 -36.48
C TRP A 183 13.06 -15.92 -36.11
N LEU A 184 13.46 -16.87 -35.26
CA LEU A 184 14.87 -17.11 -34.89
C LEU A 184 15.70 -17.57 -36.09
N SER A 185 15.16 -18.44 -36.94
CA SER A 185 15.89 -18.92 -38.13
C SER A 185 16.15 -17.82 -39.16
N GLN A 186 15.23 -16.86 -39.34
CA GLN A 186 15.45 -15.70 -40.22
C GLN A 186 16.47 -14.71 -39.66
N LEU A 187 16.58 -14.58 -38.34
CA LEU A 187 17.53 -13.64 -37.72
C LEU A 187 18.98 -14.11 -37.89
N ILE A 188 19.22 -15.41 -37.73
CA ILE A 188 20.56 -16.00 -37.81
C ILE A 188 21.07 -15.96 -39.27
N ASN A 189 20.23 -16.31 -40.24
CA ASN A 189 20.62 -16.33 -41.65
C ASN A 189 20.89 -14.93 -42.26
N ARG A 190 20.52 -13.84 -41.56
CA ARG A 190 20.81 -12.46 -41.97
C ARG A 190 22.20 -11.98 -41.54
N GLN A 191 22.88 -12.67 -40.62
CA GLN A 191 24.23 -12.26 -40.18
C GLN A 191 25.38 -12.88 -40.98
N ASP A 192 25.11 -13.88 -41.82
CA ASP A 192 26.14 -14.63 -42.55
C ASP A 192 26.32 -14.20 -44.04
N ASN A 193 25.77 -13.05 -44.46
CA ASN A 193 25.99 -12.47 -45.80
C ASN A 193 26.23 -10.96 -45.73
#